data_AF-A0A8T9B8D2-F1
#
_entry.id   AF-A0A8T9B8D2-F1
#
_cell.length_a   1.000
_cell.length_b   1.000
_cell.length_c   1.000
_cell.angle_alpha   90.00
_cell.angle_beta   90.00
_cell.angle_gamma   90.00
#
_symmetry.space_group_name_H-M   'P 1'
#
loop_
_entity.id
_entity.type
_entity.pdbx_description
1 polymer ?
#
loop_
_entity_poly.entity_id
_entity_poly.type
_entity_poly.pdbx_seq_one_letter_code
_entity_poly.pdbx_strand_id
1 'polypeptide(L)'
;MARTSIAASGSDPTTITLTRLLTRLHQTLIIPNEATESKLHTSSIEREKLGTSIEYANSLLLELEQVALNIKNPNKKQETQAELFRKRELILRLEERLGEYEDVDNHDEALEEGDSSEGEDLLGANTPSSSPSRASAPSPIQAPEPTSPLDSQPSIQPQPQPQTETESTLRARNPTLFEARSELLGASSATSTSPPITSTTEALLTHNRTEQEALTTSLLNMASALKSSSKAFSSSLESEKDIVDRAAEGMDKNTTGLEQASRKMGMLRSMSEGRGWWGRILLYAWIAGLAVLAFALVFVGPKLRF
;
A
#
# COMPACT_ATOMS: atom_id res chain seq x y z
N MET A 1 44.17 -12.63 1.56
CA MET A 1 42.95 -12.52 2.39
C MET A 1 43.03 -11.22 3.18
N ALA A 2 42.23 -10.23 2.82
CA ALA A 2 41.98 -9.05 3.66
C ALA A 2 40.66 -8.44 3.18
N ARG A 3 39.57 -8.73 3.90
CA ARG A 3 38.31 -8.02 3.73
C ARG A 3 38.48 -6.69 4.43
N THR A 4 38.69 -5.62 3.65
CA THR A 4 38.54 -4.26 4.14
C THR A 4 37.07 -4.04 4.48
N SER A 5 36.72 -4.26 5.74
CA SER A 5 35.48 -3.79 6.33
C SER A 5 35.54 -2.28 6.41
N ILE A 6 35.16 -1.60 5.33
CA ILE A 6 34.74 -0.22 5.36
C ILE A 6 33.44 -0.20 6.15
N ALA A 7 33.55 0.12 7.44
CA ALA A 7 32.45 0.56 8.25
C ALA A 7 32.04 1.94 7.71
N ALA A 8 31.20 1.94 6.68
CA ALA A 8 30.50 3.14 6.26
C ALA A 8 29.47 3.46 7.36
N SER A 9 29.71 4.56 8.07
CA SER A 9 28.72 5.23 8.90
C SER A 9 27.63 5.84 8.00
N GLY A 10 26.83 4.99 7.36
CA GLY A 10 25.61 5.34 6.66
C GLY A 10 24.51 4.46 7.22
N SER A 11 23.37 5.05 7.56
CA SER A 11 22.18 4.31 7.99
C SER A 11 21.91 3.15 7.03
N ASP A 12 21.74 1.94 7.56
CA ASP A 12 21.47 0.74 6.75
C ASP A 12 20.25 1.00 5.86
N PRO A 13 20.23 0.57 4.59
CA PRO A 13 19.15 0.90 3.65
C PRO A 13 17.77 0.47 4.16
N THR A 14 17.72 -0.62 4.92
CA THR A 14 16.54 -1.14 5.63
C THR A 14 16.01 -0.18 6.71
N THR A 15 16.90 0.55 7.40
CA THR A 15 16.48 1.57 8.37
C THR A 15 15.83 2.78 7.68
N ILE A 16 16.33 3.15 6.51
CA ILE A 16 15.82 4.29 5.71
C ILE A 16 14.47 3.93 5.08
N THR A 17 14.32 2.71 4.57
CA THR A 17 13.04 2.24 4.03
C THR A 17 11.99 2.16 5.14
N LEU A 18 12.35 1.65 6.32
CA LEU A 18 11.45 1.60 7.47
C LEU A 18 11.01 3.00 7.90
N THR A 19 11.93 3.95 8.06
CA THR A 19 11.56 5.31 8.48
C THR A 19 10.65 5.98 7.46
N ARG A 20 10.94 5.86 6.16
CA ARG A 20 10.08 6.42 5.11
C ARG A 20 8.69 5.79 5.10
N LEU A 21 8.60 4.47 5.29
CA LEU A 21 7.33 3.77 5.38
C LEU A 21 6.53 4.25 6.59
N LEU A 22 7.16 4.29 7.77
CA LEU A 22 6.51 4.77 9.01
C LEU A 22 6.05 6.23 8.89
N THR A 23 6.83 7.12 8.27
CA THR A 23 6.41 8.50 8.03
C THR A 23 5.19 8.57 7.11
N ARG A 24 5.16 7.76 6.03
CA ARG A 24 3.99 7.69 5.15
C ARG A 24 2.77 7.20 5.90
N LEU A 25 2.93 6.12 6.68
CA LEU A 25 1.85 5.46 7.42
C LEU A 25 1.30 6.37 8.52
N HIS A 26 2.18 7.09 9.23
CA HIS A 26 1.80 8.14 10.18
C HIS A 26 1.05 9.29 9.51
N GLN A 27 1.49 9.75 8.34
CA GLN A 27 0.82 10.83 7.62
C GLN A 27 -0.56 10.40 7.08
N THR A 28 -0.75 9.13 6.76
CA THR A 28 -2.05 8.62 6.26
C THR A 28 -3.03 8.25 7.37
N LEU A 29 -2.55 7.74 8.51
CA LEU A 29 -3.41 7.22 9.58
C LEU A 29 -3.55 8.15 10.80
N ILE A 30 -2.52 8.94 11.13
CA ILE A 30 -2.51 9.79 12.34
C ILE A 30 -2.79 11.27 12.03
N ILE A 31 -2.41 11.75 10.84
CA ILE A 31 -2.79 13.08 10.34
C ILE A 31 -3.64 12.91 9.08
N PRO A 32 -4.82 12.28 9.20
CA PRO A 32 -5.66 12.04 8.05
C PRO A 32 -6.05 13.38 7.40
N ASN A 33 -5.88 13.46 6.09
CA ASN A 33 -6.53 14.47 5.29
C ASN A 33 -8.03 14.09 5.22
N GLU A 34 -8.96 15.03 5.27
CA GLU A 34 -10.41 14.75 5.32
C GLU A 34 -10.87 13.83 4.16
N ALA A 35 -10.24 13.98 2.99
CA ALA A 35 -10.45 13.14 1.81
C ALA A 35 -9.80 11.73 1.89
N THR A 36 -8.78 11.55 2.72
CA THR A 36 -8.19 10.21 2.98
C THR A 36 -8.91 9.51 4.11
N GLU A 37 -9.40 10.24 5.12
CA GLU A 37 -10.21 9.69 6.20
C GLU A 37 -11.48 9.04 5.64
N SER A 38 -12.23 9.80 4.84
CA SER A 38 -13.44 9.30 4.16
C SER A 38 -13.17 8.08 3.26
N LYS A 39 -12.00 7.99 2.62
CA LYS A 39 -11.60 6.81 1.83
C LYS A 39 -11.20 5.61 2.69
N LEU A 40 -10.52 5.84 3.81
CA LEU A 40 -10.20 4.78 4.77
C LEU A 40 -11.48 4.23 5.43
N HIS A 41 -12.50 5.07 5.63
CA HIS A 41 -13.81 4.65 6.11
C HIS A 41 -14.62 3.89 5.05
N THR A 42 -14.61 4.32 3.78
CA THR A 42 -15.46 3.74 2.73
C THR A 42 -14.81 2.61 1.92
N SER A 43 -13.48 2.50 1.95
CA SER A 43 -12.73 1.56 1.13
C SER A 43 -11.95 0.58 2.00
N SER A 44 -12.56 -0.58 2.27
CA SER A 44 -11.90 -1.74 2.91
C SER A 44 -10.58 -2.12 2.23
N ILE A 45 -10.49 -1.98 0.91
CA ILE A 45 -9.27 -2.28 0.12
C ILE A 45 -8.11 -1.34 0.50
N GLU A 46 -8.39 -0.09 0.86
CA GLU A 46 -7.35 0.82 1.36
C GLU A 46 -6.90 0.41 2.76
N ARG A 47 -7.81 -0.06 3.62
CA ARG A 47 -7.46 -0.62 4.95
C ARG A 47 -6.57 -1.86 4.82
N GLU A 48 -6.91 -2.80 3.93
CA GLU A 48 -6.10 -4.02 3.68
C GLU A 48 -4.69 -3.67 3.16
N LYS A 49 -4.58 -2.69 2.26
CA LYS A 49 -3.27 -2.20 1.79
C LYS A 49 -2.45 -1.57 2.91
N LEU A 50 -3.10 -0.87 3.84
CA LEU A 50 -2.43 -0.32 5.01
C LEU A 50 -2.00 -1.43 5.97
N GLY A 51 -2.86 -2.43 6.22
CA GLY A 51 -2.55 -3.61 7.01
C GLY A 51 -1.33 -4.36 6.49
N THR A 52 -1.31 -4.72 5.21
CA THR A 52 -0.14 -5.37 4.57
C THR A 52 1.12 -4.48 4.63
N SER A 53 0.98 -3.15 4.59
CA SER A 53 2.11 -2.24 4.75
C SER A 53 2.64 -2.18 6.20
N ILE A 54 1.77 -2.32 7.20
CA ILE A 54 2.14 -2.47 8.61
C ILE A 54 2.85 -3.81 8.83
N GLU A 55 2.33 -4.91 8.26
CA GLU A 55 2.98 -6.22 8.32
C GLU A 55 4.38 -6.21 7.70
N TYR A 56 4.53 -5.56 6.55
CA TYR A 56 5.84 -5.37 5.93
C TYR A 56 6.78 -4.55 6.84
N ALA A 57 6.27 -3.49 7.50
CA ALA A 57 7.04 -2.72 8.47
C ALA A 57 7.51 -3.57 9.66
N ASN A 58 6.64 -4.46 10.17
CA ASN A 58 6.96 -5.41 11.24
C ASN A 58 8.05 -6.39 10.82
N SER A 59 7.99 -6.93 9.60
CA SER A 59 9.02 -7.83 9.08
C SER A 59 10.40 -7.15 9.00
N LEU A 60 10.43 -5.88 8.57
CA LEU A 60 11.63 -5.07 8.46
C LEU A 60 12.20 -4.68 9.83
N LEU A 61 11.33 -4.43 10.81
CA LEU A 61 11.73 -4.18 12.19
C LEU A 61 12.39 -5.42 12.80
N LEU A 62 11.84 -6.61 12.56
CA LEU A 62 12.41 -7.88 13.03
C LEU A 62 13.81 -8.12 12.44
N GLU A 63 13.98 -7.87 11.14
CA GLU A 63 15.29 -7.96 10.48
C GLU A 63 16.30 -7.00 11.12
N LEU A 64 15.89 -5.75 11.36
CA LEU A 64 16.74 -4.75 12.00
C LEU A 64 17.08 -5.09 13.45
N GLU A 65 16.15 -5.67 14.21
CA GLU A 65 16.44 -6.15 15.56
C GLU A 65 17.47 -7.28 15.53
N GLN A 66 17.33 -8.23 14.61
CA GLN A 66 18.28 -9.33 14.48
C GLN A 66 19.68 -8.81 14.11
N VAL A 67 19.76 -7.80 13.23
CA VAL A 67 21.02 -7.11 12.90
C VAL A 67 21.57 -6.34 14.10
N ALA A 68 20.70 -5.67 14.87
CA ALA A 68 21.09 -4.91 16.06
C ALA A 68 21.64 -5.80 17.18
N LEU A 69 21.18 -7.05 17.30
CA LEU A 69 21.72 -8.03 18.25
C LEU A 69 23.20 -8.39 17.96
N ASN A 70 23.64 -8.29 16.71
CA ASN A 70 25.01 -8.59 16.28
C ASN A 70 25.99 -7.41 16.50
N ILE A 71 25.50 -6.27 17.01
CA ILE A 71 26.34 -5.10 17.30
C ILE A 71 27.20 -5.35 18.54
N LYS A 72 28.52 -5.33 18.36
CA LYS A 72 29.51 -5.57 19.43
C LYS A 72 29.70 -4.38 20.38
N ASN A 73 29.40 -3.15 19.94
CA ASN A 73 29.59 -1.95 20.76
C ASN A 73 28.34 -1.72 21.64
N PRO A 74 28.45 -1.76 22.98
CA PRO A 74 27.30 -1.68 23.88
C PRO A 74 26.56 -0.35 23.81
N ASN A 75 27.27 0.78 23.66
CA ASN A 75 26.63 2.11 23.57
C ASN A 75 25.80 2.24 22.29
N LYS A 76 26.37 1.83 21.14
CA LYS A 76 25.65 1.83 19.86
C LYS A 76 24.49 0.84 19.86
N LYS A 77 24.66 -0.31 20.52
CA LYS A 77 23.59 -1.30 20.69
C LYS A 77 22.42 -0.72 21.50
N GLN A 78 22.70 0.01 22.58
CA GLN A 78 21.65 0.63 23.39
C GLN A 78 20.90 1.72 22.61
N GLU A 79 21.62 2.57 21.87
CA GLU A 79 21.01 3.62 21.03
C GLU A 79 20.12 3.04 19.94
N THR A 80 20.63 2.05 19.19
CA THR A 80 19.84 1.37 18.14
C THR A 80 18.65 0.61 18.71
N GLN A 81 18.78 -0.02 19.88
CA GLN A 81 17.65 -0.64 20.56
C GLN A 81 16.60 0.38 20.99
N ALA A 82 17.00 1.51 21.57
CA ALA A 82 16.06 2.57 21.96
C ALA A 82 15.30 3.13 20.75
N GLU A 83 15.97 3.28 19.61
CA GLU A 83 15.34 3.70 18.36
C GLU A 83 14.34 2.64 17.85
N LEU A 84 14.70 1.35 17.89
CA LEU A 84 13.81 0.26 17.50
C LEU A 84 12.59 0.15 18.42
N PHE A 85 12.75 0.37 19.73
CA PHE A 85 11.62 0.41 20.67
C PHE A 85 10.66 1.56 20.35
N ARG A 86 11.16 2.76 20.05
CA ARG A 86 10.30 3.88 19.59
C ARG A 86 9.55 3.52 18.31
N LYS A 87 10.20 2.85 17.35
CA LYS A 87 9.55 2.40 16.11
C LYS A 87 8.48 1.34 16.37
N ARG A 88 8.69 0.42 17.33
CA ARG A 88 7.66 -0.54 17.77
C ARG A 88 6.42 0.15 18.34
N GLU A 89 6.63 1.12 19.23
CA GLU A 89 5.55 1.88 19.84
C GLU A 89 4.73 2.63 18.79
N LEU A 90 5.40 3.22 17.79
CA LEU A 90 4.72 3.86 16.68
C LEU A 90 3.91 2.87 15.83
N ILE A 91 4.45 1.69 15.53
CA ILE A 91 3.71 0.68 14.76
C ILE A 91 2.45 0.22 15.52
N LEU A 92 2.55 -0.04 16.82
CA LEU A 92 1.41 -0.44 17.63
C LEU A 92 0.30 0.62 17.62
N ARG A 93 0.67 1.91 17.72
CA ARG A 93 -0.29 3.01 17.62
C ARG A 93 -0.95 3.09 16.24
N LEU A 94 -0.23 2.77 15.18
CA LEU A 94 -0.76 2.76 13.82
C LEU A 94 -1.70 1.58 13.58
N GLU A 95 -1.39 0.42 14.17
CA GLU A 95 -2.24 -0.77 14.16
C GLU A 95 -3.54 -0.54 14.94
N GLU A 96 -3.46 0.05 16.14
CA GLU A 96 -4.64 0.44 16.93
C GLU A 96 -5.55 1.39 16.14
N ARG A 97 -4.96 2.42 15.51
CA ARG A 97 -5.73 3.38 14.71
C ARG A 97 -6.35 2.74 13.47
N LEU A 98 -5.66 1.79 12.83
CA LEU A 98 -6.23 1.03 11.70
C LEU A 98 -7.39 0.13 12.16
N GLY A 99 -7.27 -0.51 13.33
CA GLY A 99 -8.34 -1.30 13.94
C GLY A 99 -9.59 -0.48 14.23
N GLU A 100 -9.43 0.76 14.71
CA GLU A 100 -10.55 1.68 14.93
C GLU A 100 -11.32 1.98 13.62
N TYR A 101 -10.63 2.07 12.48
CA TYR A 101 -11.28 2.24 11.17
C TYR A 101 -11.96 0.95 10.66
N GLU A 102 -11.48 -0.23 11.06
CA GLU A 102 -12.10 -1.53 10.74
C GLU A 102 -13.38 -1.76 11.57
N ASP A 103 -13.40 -1.35 12.84
CA ASP A 103 -14.55 -1.53 13.73
C ASP A 103 -15.73 -0.59 13.38
N VAL A 104 -15.45 0.59 12.83
CA VAL A 104 -16.48 1.57 12.41
C VAL A 104 -17.27 1.08 11.19
N ASP A 105 -16.63 0.38 10.24
CA ASP A 105 -17.29 -0.23 9.08
C ASP A 105 -18.21 -1.40 9.49
N ASN A 106 -17.78 -2.19 10.48
CA ASN A 106 -18.61 -3.25 11.05
C ASN A 106 -19.80 -2.70 11.88
N HIS A 107 -19.72 -1.46 12.38
CA HIS A 107 -20.83 -0.82 13.09
C HIS A 107 -21.91 -0.25 12.16
N ASP A 108 -21.57 0.17 10.94
CA ASP A 108 -22.56 0.61 9.95
C ASP A 108 -23.38 -0.58 9.40
N GLU A 109 -22.78 -1.77 9.25
CA GLU A 109 -23.50 -3.01 8.89
C GLU A 109 -24.39 -3.54 10.03
N ALA A 110 -24.03 -3.30 11.30
CA ALA A 110 -24.82 -3.72 12.45
C ALA A 110 -26.06 -2.83 12.72
N LEU A 111 -26.17 -1.67 12.07
CA LEU A 111 -27.33 -0.78 12.16
C LEU A 111 -28.36 -0.99 11.03
N GLU A 112 -28.04 -1.79 9.99
CA GLU A 112 -29.00 -2.18 8.95
C GLU A 112 -29.81 -3.46 9.27
N GLU A 113 -29.45 -4.24 10.31
CA GLU A 113 -30.34 -5.30 10.86
C GLU A 113 -31.15 -4.81 12.08
N GLY A 114 -31.42 -3.50 12.16
CA GLY A 114 -31.99 -2.85 13.33
C GLY A 114 -33.35 -2.19 13.19
N ASP A 115 -34.08 -2.35 12.07
CA ASP A 115 -35.46 -1.83 11.97
C ASP A 115 -36.34 -2.62 10.99
N SER A 116 -36.98 -3.69 11.49
CA SER A 116 -38.26 -4.11 10.90
C SER A 116 -39.19 -4.63 11.98
N SER A 117 -39.89 -3.66 12.56
CA SER A 117 -41.29 -3.72 13.00
C SER A 117 -41.63 -4.56 14.22
N GLU A 118 -41.81 -3.86 15.34
CA GLU A 118 -42.86 -4.16 16.30
C GLU A 118 -44.19 -4.41 15.59
N GLY A 119 -44.85 -5.50 15.97
CA GLY A 119 -46.14 -5.94 15.46
C GLY A 119 -46.68 -7.03 16.38
N GLU A 120 -47.09 -6.59 17.56
CA GLU A 120 -48.11 -7.20 18.41
C GLU A 120 -48.88 -8.41 17.81
N ASP A 121 -48.68 -9.61 18.36
CA ASP A 121 -49.85 -10.43 18.70
C ASP A 121 -49.55 -11.33 19.91
N LEU A 122 -50.35 -11.09 20.95
CA LEU A 122 -50.42 -11.84 22.17
C LEU A 122 -51.27 -13.09 21.93
N LEU A 123 -50.95 -14.15 22.68
CA LEU A 123 -51.81 -15.29 23.05
C LEU A 123 -51.55 -16.61 22.30
N GLY A 124 -50.89 -17.51 23.02
CA GLY A 124 -51.60 -18.73 23.39
C GLY A 124 -51.09 -20.02 22.78
N ALA A 125 -50.68 -20.90 23.70
CA ALA A 125 -50.81 -22.36 23.63
C ALA A 125 -49.65 -23.18 23.04
N ASN A 126 -48.79 -23.61 23.97
CA ASN A 126 -48.51 -25.02 24.27
C ASN A 126 -48.30 -26.00 23.09
N THR A 127 -47.04 -26.33 22.80
CA THR A 127 -46.64 -27.71 22.45
C THR A 127 -45.26 -28.03 23.05
N PRO A 128 -45.14 -28.93 24.03
CA PRO A 128 -43.85 -29.47 24.45
C PRO A 128 -43.53 -30.79 23.70
N SER A 129 -42.29 -31.28 23.85
CA SER A 129 -41.80 -32.64 23.52
C SER A 129 -41.20 -32.76 22.11
N SER A 130 -40.01 -33.33 21.84
CA SER A 130 -39.09 -34.18 22.61
C SER A 130 -37.70 -34.17 21.94
N SER A 131 -36.63 -34.18 22.73
CA SER A 131 -35.36 -34.86 22.41
C SER A 131 -35.46 -36.32 22.92
N PRO A 132 -34.53 -37.30 22.70
CA PRO A 132 -33.18 -37.19 22.15
C PRO A 132 -32.66 -38.42 21.31
N SER A 133 -31.38 -38.35 20.90
CA SER A 133 -30.41 -39.46 20.77
C SER A 133 -30.47 -40.44 19.58
N ARG A 134 -29.39 -40.48 18.77
CA ARG A 134 -28.47 -41.64 18.72
C ARG A 134 -27.17 -41.34 17.95
N ALA A 135 -26.05 -41.64 18.60
CA ALA A 135 -24.67 -41.60 18.09
C ALA A 135 -24.32 -42.77 17.15
N SER A 136 -23.36 -42.55 16.23
CA SER A 136 -22.08 -43.31 16.09
C SER A 136 -21.40 -43.06 14.73
N ALA A 137 -20.07 -42.88 14.79
CA ALA A 137 -19.09 -42.51 13.74
C ALA A 137 -18.69 -43.67 12.78
N PRO A 138 -17.51 -43.72 12.08
CA PRO A 138 -16.63 -42.75 11.40
C PRO A 138 -16.27 -43.13 9.92
N SER A 139 -15.40 -42.33 9.28
CA SER A 139 -14.82 -42.28 7.89
C SER A 139 -14.27 -43.58 7.23
N PRO A 140 -13.96 -43.64 5.89
CA PRO A 140 -12.62 -43.19 5.36
C PRO A 140 -12.44 -42.82 3.84
N ILE A 141 -11.50 -41.88 3.57
CA ILE A 141 -10.39 -41.76 2.56
C ILE A 141 -10.47 -42.35 1.11
N GLN A 142 -10.25 -41.48 0.09
CA GLN A 142 -9.40 -41.57 -1.15
C GLN A 142 -9.98 -40.62 -2.25
N ALA A 143 -9.30 -39.99 -3.22
CA ALA A 143 -7.93 -39.66 -3.64
C ALA A 143 -8.07 -38.76 -4.92
N PRO A 144 -7.01 -38.06 -5.40
CA PRO A 144 -7.08 -36.94 -6.35
C PRO A 144 -6.68 -37.28 -7.79
N GLU A 145 -7.06 -36.45 -8.78
CA GLU A 145 -6.43 -36.13 -10.10
C GLU A 145 -7.47 -35.49 -11.09
N PRO A 146 -7.13 -35.01 -12.32
CA PRO A 146 -6.28 -33.87 -12.71
C PRO A 146 -6.98 -32.99 -13.80
N THR A 147 -6.43 -31.83 -14.20
CA THR A 147 -6.51 -31.18 -15.56
C THR A 147 -6.05 -29.71 -15.47
N SER A 148 -4.83 -29.41 -15.91
CA SER A 148 -4.44 -28.84 -17.22
C SER A 148 -4.46 -27.30 -17.32
N PRO A 149 -3.46 -26.70 -18.00
CA PRO A 149 -3.09 -25.30 -17.90
C PRO A 149 -3.72 -24.45 -19.01
N LEU A 150 -4.00 -23.18 -18.74
CA LEU A 150 -4.30 -22.21 -19.78
C LEU A 150 -3.42 -20.98 -19.62
N ASP A 151 -2.64 -20.75 -20.67
CA ASP A 151 -2.04 -19.48 -21.08
C ASP A 151 -2.97 -18.29 -20.81
N SER A 152 -2.42 -17.22 -20.23
CA SER A 152 -2.86 -15.84 -20.48
C SER A 152 -1.81 -14.85 -19.97
N GLN A 153 -0.90 -14.51 -20.88
CA GLN A 153 -0.29 -13.20 -21.07
C GLN A 153 -1.04 -12.04 -20.38
N PRO A 154 -0.41 -11.22 -19.51
CA PRO A 154 -0.99 -9.95 -19.10
C PRO A 154 -0.84 -8.94 -20.25
N SER A 155 -1.97 -8.61 -20.86
CA SER A 155 -2.14 -7.44 -21.73
C SER A 155 -1.72 -6.17 -21.00
N ILE A 156 -0.80 -5.44 -21.62
CA ILE A 156 -0.47 -4.06 -21.28
C ILE A 156 -1.57 -3.18 -21.89
N GLN A 157 -2.35 -2.48 -21.07
CA GLN A 157 -3.09 -1.28 -21.49
C GLN A 157 -3.45 -0.39 -20.29
N PRO A 158 -3.73 0.91 -20.50
CA PRO A 158 -2.81 1.96 -20.13
C PRO A 158 -3.36 2.91 -19.05
N GLN A 159 -2.41 3.55 -18.38
CA GLN A 159 -2.48 4.77 -17.60
C GLN A 159 -3.63 5.74 -17.99
N PRO A 160 -4.54 6.09 -17.08
CA PRO A 160 -5.45 7.21 -17.29
C PRO A 160 -4.70 8.54 -17.12
N GLN A 161 -4.77 9.36 -18.16
CA GLN A 161 -4.44 10.78 -18.14
C GLN A 161 -5.36 11.53 -17.16
N PRO A 162 -4.90 12.61 -16.52
CA PRO A 162 -5.79 13.50 -15.78
C PRO A 162 -6.62 14.32 -16.76
N GLN A 163 -7.91 13.98 -16.89
CA GLN A 163 -8.89 14.82 -17.57
C GLN A 163 -9.29 16.00 -16.67
N THR A 164 -9.25 17.17 -17.27
CA THR A 164 -9.71 18.43 -16.70
C THR A 164 -11.20 18.52 -17.00
N GLU A 165 -12.06 18.28 -16.01
CA GLU A 165 -13.49 18.58 -16.10
C GLU A 165 -13.92 19.44 -14.90
N THR A 166 -14.18 20.70 -15.19
CA THR A 166 -14.83 21.65 -14.32
C THR A 166 -16.34 21.33 -14.29
N GLU A 167 -16.80 20.64 -13.26
CA GLU A 167 -18.23 20.58 -12.93
C GLU A 167 -18.49 21.36 -11.63
N SER A 168 -19.06 22.56 -11.81
CA SER A 168 -19.61 23.40 -10.78
C SER A 168 -20.94 22.81 -10.31
N THR A 169 -20.98 22.21 -9.11
CA THR A 169 -22.23 21.93 -8.39
C THR A 169 -22.39 22.88 -7.20
N LEU A 170 -23.00 24.03 -7.48
CA LEU A 170 -23.61 24.89 -6.46
C LEU A 170 -24.89 24.20 -5.97
N ARG A 171 -24.82 23.50 -4.84
CA ARG A 171 -26.00 23.09 -4.08
C ARG A 171 -25.87 23.53 -2.63
N ALA A 172 -26.39 24.73 -2.38
CA ALA A 172 -26.67 25.25 -1.05
C ALA A 172 -27.77 24.42 -0.38
N ARG A 173 -27.57 24.04 0.89
CA ARG A 173 -28.61 23.64 1.85
C ARG A 173 -28.03 23.69 3.26
N ASN A 174 -28.12 24.86 3.89
CA ASN A 174 -28.05 24.99 5.35
C ASN A 174 -29.49 25.20 5.86
N PRO A 175 -30.08 24.30 6.66
CA PRO A 175 -31.47 24.41 7.11
C PRO A 175 -31.70 25.49 8.18
N THR A 176 -30.65 26.16 8.66
CA THR A 176 -30.77 27.16 9.75
C THR A 176 -31.25 28.55 9.31
N LEU A 177 -31.43 28.79 8.01
CA LEU A 177 -31.88 30.11 7.50
C LEU A 177 -33.41 30.26 7.50
N PHE A 178 -34.18 29.16 7.64
CA PHE A 178 -35.64 29.24 7.55
C PHE A 178 -36.30 29.87 8.79
N GLU A 179 -35.63 29.81 9.95
CA GLU A 179 -36.12 30.40 11.19
C GLU A 179 -35.88 31.92 11.24
N ALA A 180 -34.74 32.37 10.71
CA ALA A 180 -34.43 33.80 10.55
C ALA A 180 -35.29 34.52 9.49
N ARG A 181 -35.90 33.76 8.56
CA ARG A 181 -36.76 34.33 7.49
C ARG A 181 -38.20 34.54 7.93
N SER A 182 -38.69 33.80 8.93
CA SER A 182 -40.04 33.99 9.49
C SER A 182 -40.14 35.23 10.38
N GLU A 183 -39.04 35.69 10.98
CA GLU A 183 -39.04 36.94 11.76
C GLU A 183 -38.96 38.22 10.89
N LEU A 184 -38.46 38.12 9.64
CA LEU A 184 -38.31 39.29 8.76
C LEU A 184 -39.60 39.66 8.00
N LEU A 185 -40.62 38.80 7.98
CA LEU A 185 -41.88 39.02 7.24
C LEU A 185 -43.14 39.03 8.12
N GLY A 186 -42.98 38.93 9.45
CA GLY A 186 -44.06 38.69 10.40
C GLY A 186 -44.15 39.68 11.57
N ALA A 187 -43.94 40.98 11.34
CA ALA A 187 -44.20 42.00 12.36
C ALA A 187 -44.82 43.25 11.73
N SER A 188 -46.10 43.15 11.36
CA SER A 188 -46.94 44.30 10.99
C SER A 188 -48.19 44.29 11.85
N SER A 189 -48.03 44.54 13.14
CA SER A 189 -49.09 45.08 13.98
C SER A 189 -48.49 45.76 15.20
N ALA A 190 -48.88 47.02 15.37
CA ALA A 190 -48.67 47.91 16.52
C ALA A 190 -47.41 48.81 16.51
N THR A 191 -47.71 50.12 16.37
CA THR A 191 -47.06 51.25 17.06
C THR A 191 -45.94 52.00 16.32
N SER A 192 -46.37 53.03 15.58
CA SER A 192 -45.79 54.38 15.45
C SER A 192 -44.26 54.56 15.61
N THR A 193 -43.58 54.75 14.48
CA THR A 193 -42.71 55.89 14.10
C THR A 193 -41.82 55.42 12.94
N SER A 194 -42.06 55.93 11.73
CA SER A 194 -41.38 55.48 10.51
C SER A 194 -39.98 56.11 10.38
N PRO A 195 -38.88 55.33 10.31
CA PRO A 195 -37.60 55.84 9.84
C PRO A 195 -37.64 56.01 8.31
N PRO A 196 -36.85 56.94 7.73
CA PRO A 196 -36.89 57.20 6.30
C PRO A 196 -36.37 56.01 5.51
N ILE A 197 -37.16 55.55 4.54
CA ILE A 197 -36.88 54.57 3.47
C ILE A 197 -35.49 54.69 2.82
N THR A 198 -34.82 55.84 2.93
CA THR A 198 -33.43 56.06 2.48
C THR A 198 -32.39 55.29 3.30
N SER A 199 -32.64 55.04 4.59
CA SER A 199 -31.69 54.33 5.46
C SER A 199 -31.53 52.86 5.08
N THR A 200 -32.63 52.23 4.63
CA THR A 200 -32.62 50.84 4.18
C THR A 200 -31.90 50.69 2.84
N THR A 201 -32.06 51.65 1.92
CA THR A 201 -31.32 51.64 0.65
C THR A 201 -29.83 51.91 0.84
N GLU A 202 -29.45 52.82 1.73
CA GLU A 202 -28.05 53.08 2.07
C GLU A 202 -27.39 51.88 2.76
N ALA A 203 -28.12 51.17 3.62
CA ALA A 203 -27.65 49.93 4.24
C ALA A 203 -27.42 48.82 3.19
N LEU A 204 -28.31 48.66 2.20
CA LEU A 204 -28.16 47.67 1.13
C LEU A 204 -27.00 47.99 0.18
N LEU A 205 -26.81 49.27 -0.17
CA LEU A 205 -25.67 49.69 -1.01
C LEU A 205 -24.33 49.51 -0.27
N THR A 206 -24.30 49.81 1.03
CA THR A 206 -23.12 49.59 1.89
C THR A 206 -22.82 48.09 2.00
N HIS A 207 -23.85 47.26 2.19
CA HIS A 207 -23.70 45.80 2.23
C HIS A 207 -23.11 45.25 0.92
N ASN A 208 -23.63 45.66 -0.23
CA ASN A 208 -23.11 45.21 -1.52
C ASN A 208 -21.67 45.68 -1.76
N ARG A 209 -21.32 46.89 -1.32
CA ARG A 209 -19.95 47.42 -1.35
C ARG A 209 -19.01 46.52 -0.53
N THR A 210 -19.41 46.16 0.68
CA THR A 210 -18.60 45.30 1.56
C THR A 210 -18.45 43.88 1.00
N GLU A 211 -19.50 43.32 0.40
CA GLU A 211 -19.41 42.00 -0.25
C GLU A 211 -18.46 42.02 -1.45
N GLN A 212 -18.52 43.06 -2.28
CA GLN A 212 -17.60 43.20 -3.41
C GLN A 212 -16.15 43.33 -2.96
N GLU A 213 -15.90 44.09 -1.90
CA GLU A 213 -14.56 44.22 -1.31
C GLU A 213 -14.08 42.88 -0.73
N ALA A 214 -14.95 42.13 -0.05
CA ALA A 214 -14.63 40.80 0.48
C ALA A 214 -14.32 39.79 -0.65
N LEU A 215 -15.13 39.75 -1.71
CA LEU A 215 -14.91 38.88 -2.87
C LEU A 215 -13.60 39.21 -3.59
N THR A 216 -13.31 40.50 -3.77
CA THR A 216 -12.06 40.94 -4.42
C THR A 216 -10.84 40.54 -3.58
N THR A 217 -10.94 40.68 -2.25
CA THR A 217 -9.87 40.29 -1.33
C THR A 217 -9.67 38.78 -1.33
N SER A 218 -10.76 38.00 -1.38
CA SER A 218 -10.70 36.54 -1.53
C SER A 218 -10.03 36.11 -2.83
N LEU A 219 -10.38 36.73 -3.97
CA LEU A 219 -9.77 36.44 -5.26
C LEU A 219 -8.27 36.76 -5.26
N LEU A 220 -7.87 37.87 -4.66
CA LEU A 220 -6.47 38.24 -4.52
C LEU A 220 -5.70 37.26 -3.61
N ASN A 221 -6.30 36.83 -2.50
CA ASN A 221 -5.72 35.83 -1.62
C ASN A 221 -5.60 34.48 -2.31
N MET A 222 -6.62 34.05 -3.05
CA MET A 222 -6.58 32.80 -3.80
C MET A 222 -5.53 32.86 -4.92
N ALA A 223 -5.43 33.98 -5.65
CA ALA A 223 -4.42 34.17 -6.67
C ALA A 223 -3.00 34.18 -6.08
N SER A 224 -2.79 34.79 -4.92
CA SER A 224 -1.49 34.79 -4.24
C SER A 224 -1.13 33.40 -3.68
N ALA A 225 -2.11 32.69 -3.13
CA ALA A 225 -1.96 31.31 -2.69
C ALA A 225 -1.63 30.38 -3.87
N LEU A 226 -2.35 30.52 -4.99
CA LEU A 226 -2.11 29.76 -6.21
C LEU A 226 -0.70 30.05 -6.76
N LYS A 227 -0.28 31.32 -6.80
CA LYS A 227 1.06 31.71 -7.22
C LYS A 227 2.15 31.15 -6.30
N SER A 228 1.94 31.21 -4.99
CA SER A 228 2.84 30.62 -4.00
C SER A 228 2.95 29.11 -4.21
N SER A 229 1.80 28.46 -4.42
CA SER A 229 1.69 27.04 -4.73
C SER A 229 2.44 26.68 -6.02
N SER A 230 2.24 27.40 -7.12
CA SER A 230 2.99 27.19 -8.38
C SER A 230 4.50 27.35 -8.19
N LYS A 231 4.94 28.31 -7.38
CA LYS A 231 6.37 28.50 -7.08
C LYS A 231 6.93 27.35 -6.24
N ALA A 232 6.18 26.89 -5.24
CA ALA A 232 6.55 25.74 -4.43
C ALA A 232 6.61 24.46 -5.27
N PHE A 233 5.63 24.23 -6.15
CA PHE A 233 5.65 23.12 -7.10
C PHE A 233 6.84 23.18 -8.04
N SER A 234 7.17 24.35 -8.60
CA SER A 234 8.36 24.49 -9.46
C SER A 234 9.65 24.17 -8.70
N SER A 235 9.76 24.54 -7.42
CA SER A 235 10.92 24.20 -6.60
C SER A 235 10.98 22.72 -6.23
N SER A 236 9.82 22.07 -6.04
CA SER A 236 9.73 20.63 -5.79
C SER A 236 10.13 19.84 -7.04
N LEU A 237 9.72 20.28 -8.22
CA LEU A 237 10.12 19.63 -9.48
C LEU A 237 11.63 19.68 -9.71
N GLU A 238 12.29 20.78 -9.34
CA GLU A 238 13.75 20.86 -9.47
C GLU A 238 14.46 19.89 -8.52
N SER A 239 13.98 19.75 -7.27
CA SER A 239 14.58 18.82 -6.31
C SER A 239 14.25 17.36 -6.62
N GLU A 240 13.03 17.08 -7.09
CA GLU A 240 12.61 15.75 -7.52
C GLU A 240 13.37 15.30 -8.75
N LYS A 241 13.70 16.21 -9.67
CA LYS A 241 14.53 15.90 -10.83
C LYS A 241 15.89 15.32 -10.43
N ASP A 242 16.59 15.94 -9.48
CA ASP A 242 17.88 15.44 -8.99
C ASP A 242 17.76 14.05 -8.34
N ILE A 243 16.64 13.79 -7.65
CA ILE A 243 16.36 12.48 -7.05
C ILE A 243 16.09 11.44 -8.14
N VAL A 244 15.30 11.79 -9.16
CA VAL A 244 15.01 10.92 -10.30
C VAL A 244 16.30 10.60 -11.07
N ASP A 245 17.17 11.58 -11.29
CA ASP A 245 18.46 11.36 -11.97
C ASP A 245 19.36 10.43 -11.13
N ARG A 246 19.43 10.62 -9.80
CA ARG A 246 20.17 9.71 -8.92
C ARG A 246 19.57 8.31 -8.87
N ALA A 247 18.25 8.19 -8.92
CA ALA A 247 17.56 6.90 -8.98
C ALA A 247 17.82 6.19 -10.32
N ALA A 248 17.82 6.94 -11.43
CA ALA A 248 18.17 6.43 -12.74
C ALA A 248 19.62 5.94 -12.79
N GLU A 249 20.56 6.71 -12.23
CA GLU A 249 21.97 6.32 -12.13
C GLU A 249 22.15 5.08 -11.22
N GLY A 250 21.41 5.00 -10.12
CA GLY A 250 21.41 3.82 -9.24
C GLY A 250 20.85 2.58 -9.92
N MET A 251 19.79 2.74 -10.72
CA MET A 251 19.20 1.68 -11.51
C MET A 251 20.15 1.21 -12.61
N ASP A 252 20.81 2.12 -13.34
CA ASP A 252 21.78 1.76 -14.39
C ASP A 252 23.02 1.03 -13.82
N LYS A 253 23.47 1.43 -12.62
CA LYS A 253 24.50 0.69 -11.88
C LYS A 253 24.01 -0.69 -11.46
N ASN A 254 22.75 -0.81 -11.03
CA ASN A 254 22.16 -2.08 -10.63
C ASN A 254 21.98 -3.02 -11.83
N THR A 255 21.45 -2.54 -12.96
CA THR A 255 21.28 -3.31 -14.19
C THR A 255 22.62 -3.80 -14.70
N THR A 256 23.65 -2.95 -14.72
CA THR A 256 25.02 -3.33 -15.09
C THR A 256 25.60 -4.37 -14.13
N GLY A 257 25.39 -4.21 -12.82
CA GLY A 257 25.82 -5.17 -11.80
C GLY A 257 25.10 -6.52 -11.93
N LEU A 258 23.80 -6.49 -12.22
CA LEU A 258 22.97 -7.66 -12.45
C LEU A 258 23.34 -8.34 -13.76
N GLU A 259 23.71 -7.61 -14.81
CA GLU A 259 24.21 -8.19 -16.06
C GLU A 259 25.57 -8.87 -15.87
N GLN A 260 26.46 -8.28 -15.07
CA GLN A 260 27.73 -8.93 -14.72
C GLN A 260 27.50 -10.18 -13.87
N ALA A 261 26.57 -10.13 -12.92
CA ALA A 261 26.17 -11.27 -12.11
C ALA A 261 25.50 -12.36 -12.97
N SER A 262 24.62 -11.98 -13.91
CA SER A 262 23.92 -12.90 -14.80
C SER A 262 24.88 -13.56 -15.80
N ARG A 263 25.88 -12.83 -16.31
CA ARG A 263 26.97 -13.41 -17.13
C ARG A 263 27.79 -14.41 -16.34
N LYS A 264 28.16 -14.09 -15.09
CA LYS A 264 28.91 -15.02 -14.20
C LYS A 264 28.09 -16.26 -13.84
N MET A 265 26.82 -16.08 -13.52
CA MET A 265 25.92 -17.19 -13.18
C MET A 265 25.54 -18.02 -14.41
N GLY A 266 25.39 -17.40 -15.58
CA GLY A 266 25.21 -18.07 -16.87
C GLY A 266 26.44 -18.90 -17.24
N MET A 267 27.65 -18.40 -16.97
CA MET A 267 28.89 -19.18 -17.14
C MET A 267 28.90 -20.40 -16.21
N LEU A 268 28.55 -20.24 -14.93
CA LEU A 268 28.47 -21.35 -13.98
C LEU A 268 27.36 -22.35 -14.34
N ARG A 269 26.21 -21.88 -14.83
CA ARG A 269 25.11 -22.73 -15.30
C ARG A 269 25.52 -23.53 -16.53
N SER A 270 26.24 -22.93 -17.47
CA SER A 270 26.78 -23.65 -18.63
C SER A 270 27.81 -24.71 -18.24
N MET A 271 28.62 -24.45 -17.19
CA MET A 271 29.55 -25.44 -16.64
C MET A 271 28.84 -26.54 -15.84
N SER A 272 27.71 -26.22 -15.21
CA SER A 272 26.94 -27.14 -14.38
C SER A 272 26.04 -28.07 -15.19
N GLU A 273 25.37 -27.57 -16.24
CA GLU A 273 24.47 -28.39 -17.08
C GLU A 273 25.19 -29.02 -18.29
N GLY A 274 26.30 -28.44 -18.76
CA GLY A 274 27.00 -28.91 -19.97
C GLY A 274 27.88 -30.15 -19.82
N ARG A 275 28.22 -30.57 -18.58
CA ARG A 275 29.23 -31.63 -18.36
C ARG A 275 28.67 -33.05 -18.44
N GLY A 276 27.35 -33.23 -18.34
CA GLY A 276 26.71 -34.54 -18.38
C GLY A 276 26.74 -35.20 -19.78
N TRP A 277 26.59 -34.43 -20.84
CA TRP A 277 26.61 -34.96 -22.21
C TRP A 277 28.03 -35.27 -22.68
N TRP A 278 28.99 -34.38 -22.42
CA TRP A 278 30.41 -34.63 -22.73
C TRP A 278 30.97 -35.84 -21.99
N GLY A 279 30.57 -36.07 -20.74
CA GLY A 279 30.95 -37.27 -19.99
C GLY A 279 30.44 -38.56 -20.64
N ARG A 280 29.21 -38.56 -21.16
CA ARG A 280 28.64 -39.71 -21.89
C ARG A 280 29.34 -39.96 -23.23
N ILE A 281 29.61 -38.90 -23.99
CA ILE A 281 30.37 -38.99 -25.25
C ILE A 281 31.78 -39.55 -24.99
N LEU A 282 32.46 -39.08 -23.95
CA LEU A 282 33.79 -39.58 -23.59
C LEU A 282 33.77 -41.05 -23.16
N LEU A 283 32.73 -41.48 -22.43
CA LEU A 283 32.51 -42.88 -22.06
C LEU A 283 32.34 -43.76 -23.32
N TYR A 284 31.50 -43.33 -24.27
CA TYR A 284 31.29 -44.07 -25.52
C TYR A 284 32.57 -44.16 -26.36
N ALA A 285 33.39 -43.11 -26.40
CA ALA A 285 34.69 -43.13 -27.06
C ALA A 285 35.65 -44.14 -26.42
N TRP A 286 35.69 -44.22 -25.08
CA TRP A 286 36.48 -45.22 -24.35
C TRP A 286 36.01 -46.65 -24.59
N ILE A 287 34.69 -46.88 -24.55
CA ILE A 287 34.10 -48.19 -24.85
C ILE A 287 34.40 -48.61 -26.28
N ALA A 288 34.27 -47.71 -27.25
CA ALA A 288 34.60 -47.98 -28.64
C ALA A 288 36.09 -48.29 -28.83
N GLY A 289 36.99 -47.53 -28.18
CA GLY A 289 38.43 -47.79 -28.21
C GLY A 289 38.80 -49.16 -27.64
N LEU A 290 38.22 -49.54 -26.50
CA LEU A 290 38.42 -50.87 -25.91
C LEU A 290 37.81 -51.99 -26.77
N ALA A 291 36.66 -51.75 -27.40
CA ALA A 291 36.05 -52.69 -28.32
C ALA A 291 36.94 -52.94 -29.56
N VAL A 292 37.51 -51.88 -30.14
CA VAL A 292 38.47 -51.99 -31.26
C VAL A 292 39.74 -52.73 -30.82
N LEU A 293 40.27 -52.44 -29.64
CA LEU A 293 41.45 -53.13 -29.10
C LEU A 293 41.19 -54.62 -28.83
N ALA A 294 40.03 -54.96 -28.27
CA ALA A 294 39.61 -56.35 -28.07
C ALA A 294 39.43 -57.07 -29.41
N PHE A 295 38.83 -56.41 -30.40
CA PHE A 295 38.68 -56.96 -31.75
C PHE A 295 40.05 -57.21 -32.41
N ALA A 296 40.98 -56.26 -32.28
CA ALA A 296 42.35 -56.44 -32.73
C ALA A 296 43.04 -57.62 -32.02
N LEU A 297 42.86 -57.80 -30.72
CA LEU A 297 43.46 -58.92 -29.99
C LEU A 297 42.87 -60.28 -30.43
N VAL A 298 41.56 -60.34 -30.70
CA VAL A 298 40.90 -61.57 -31.19
C VAL A 298 41.28 -61.88 -32.63
N PHE A 299 41.52 -60.90 -33.49
CA PHE A 299 41.90 -61.12 -34.90
C PHE A 299 43.41 -61.25 -35.14
N VAL A 300 44.23 -60.55 -34.36
CA VAL A 300 45.70 -60.55 -34.48
C VAL A 300 46.34 -61.59 -33.54
N GLY A 301 45.74 -61.90 -32.40
CA GLY A 301 46.18 -63.00 -31.51
C GLY A 301 46.21 -64.40 -32.17
N PRO A 302 45.31 -64.77 -33.09
CA PRO A 302 45.43 -65.93 -33.98
C PRO A 302 46.59 -65.88 -34.97
N LYS A 303 46.99 -64.68 -35.40
CA LYS A 303 48.04 -64.47 -36.41
C LYS A 303 49.44 -64.40 -35.82
N LEU A 304 49.56 -64.09 -34.52
CA LEU A 304 50.82 -64.02 -33.76
C LEU A 304 51.24 -65.36 -33.13
N ARG A 305 50.40 -66.39 -33.21
CA ARG A 305 50.64 -67.72 -32.62
C ARG A 305 51.14 -68.77 -33.62
N PHE A 306 51.68 -68.31 -34.75
CA PHE A 306 52.46 -69.07 -35.73
C PHE A 306 53.78 -68.34 -35.99
#